data_AF-A0A6V7W8Q9-F1
#
_entry.id   AF-A0A6V7W8Q9-F1
#
_cell.length_a   1.000
_cell.length_b   1.000
_cell.length_c   1.000
_cell.angle_alpha   90.00
_cell.angle_beta   90.00
_cell.angle_gamma   90.00
#
_symmetry.space_group_name_H-M   'P 1'
#
loop_
_entity.id
_entity.type
_entity.pdbx_description
1 polymer ?
#
loop_
_entity_poly.entity_id
_entity_poly.type
_entity_poly.pdbx_seq_one_letter_code
_entity_poly.pdbx_strand_id
1 'polypeptide(L)'
;SLLREIITSEIFEIYWILGRLRNSFELSVFVDGIKIDLFYLYKTTEKAYISGMRLSLKQRMQWNYPKLSGEICAVEMHGRLFHVLCDYYKIIESDYGKDEWKNDFHSDNFIWDKSHKNVEAMEIYSEKEWPNVYLYIDNRNDRFDSEKVDGWIKNINKTL
;
A
#
# COMPACT_ATOMS: atom_id res chain seq x y z
N SER A 1 2.98 -2.52 17.62
CA SER A 1 2.46 -2.98 16.32
C SER A 1 3.50 -2.67 15.28
N LEU A 2 3.63 -3.51 14.24
CA LEU A 2 4.63 -3.34 13.19
C LEU A 2 4.66 -1.92 12.62
N LEU A 3 3.48 -1.32 12.39
CA LEU A 3 3.36 0.05 11.91
C LEU A 3 4.06 1.06 12.83
N ARG A 4 3.84 0.96 14.14
CA ARG A 4 4.49 1.85 15.11
C ARG A 4 6.00 1.64 15.11
N GLU A 5 6.46 0.40 15.06
CA GLU A 5 7.88 0.06 15.04
C GLU A 5 8.58 0.61 13.79
N ILE A 6 7.95 0.53 12.61
CA ILE A 6 8.48 1.11 11.38
C ILE A 6 8.53 2.63 11.49
N ILE A 7 7.44 3.26 11.95
CA ILE A 7 7.32 4.72 12.03
C ILE A 7 8.32 5.33 13.01
N THR A 8 8.57 4.68 14.15
CA THR A 8 9.50 5.19 15.17
C THR A 8 10.93 4.66 15.00
N SER A 9 11.19 3.91 13.92
CA SER A 9 12.51 3.34 13.67
C SER A 9 13.50 4.42 13.24
N GLU A 10 14.74 4.32 13.69
CA GLU A 10 15.85 5.09 13.13
C GLU A 10 16.37 4.49 11.80
N ILE A 11 15.95 3.26 11.46
CA ILE A 11 16.35 2.55 10.24
C ILE A 11 15.51 2.99 9.05
N PHE A 12 14.20 3.18 9.26
CA PHE A 12 13.26 3.50 8.22
C PHE A 12 13.01 5.00 8.11
N GLU A 13 13.00 5.45 6.88
CA GLU A 13 12.87 6.84 6.51
C GLU A 13 11.48 7.06 5.90
N ILE A 14 10.50 7.54 6.67
CA ILE A 14 9.14 7.74 6.13
C ILE A 14 9.18 8.72 4.94
N TYR A 15 8.59 8.28 3.82
CA TYR A 15 8.42 9.09 2.60
C TYR A 15 7.03 9.71 2.55
N TRP A 16 5.99 8.87 2.62
CA TRP A 16 4.61 9.32 2.72
C TRP A 16 3.76 8.35 3.52
N ILE A 17 2.60 8.84 3.94
CA ILE A 17 1.52 8.01 4.46
C ILE A 17 0.23 8.42 3.75
N LEU A 18 -0.44 7.44 3.16
CA LEU A 18 -1.58 7.62 2.29
C LEU A 18 -2.79 6.85 2.82
N GLY A 19 -3.97 7.40 2.55
CA GLY A 19 -5.26 6.78 2.84
C GLY A 19 -5.63 6.71 4.33
N ARG A 20 -6.63 5.88 4.62
CA ARG A 20 -7.19 5.69 5.98
C ARG A 20 -6.89 4.28 6.47
N LEU A 21 -6.55 4.14 7.75
CA LEU A 21 -6.28 2.83 8.37
C LEU A 21 -7.38 1.79 8.15
N ARG A 22 -8.65 2.21 8.12
CA ARG A 22 -9.79 1.29 7.96
C ARG A 22 -9.96 0.68 6.58
N ASN A 23 -9.48 1.32 5.51
CA ASN A 23 -9.85 0.91 4.15
C ASN A 23 -8.91 1.33 3.02
N SER A 24 -7.84 2.09 3.25
CA SER A 24 -7.00 2.52 2.14
C SER A 24 -5.54 2.82 2.45
N PHE A 25 -5.03 2.27 3.55
CA PHE A 25 -3.73 2.66 4.07
C PHE A 25 -2.55 2.14 3.25
N GLU A 26 -1.64 3.06 2.95
CA GLU A 26 -0.32 2.80 2.40
C GLU A 26 0.73 3.60 3.18
N LEU A 27 1.85 2.96 3.49
CA LEU A 27 3.02 3.59 4.09
C LEU A 27 4.21 3.34 3.17
N SER A 28 4.92 4.40 2.80
CA SER A 28 6.18 4.25 2.08
C SER A 28 7.34 4.76 2.90
N VAL A 29 8.42 4.00 2.86
CA VAL A 29 9.66 4.28 3.58
C VAL A 29 10.86 4.12 2.65
N PHE A 30 11.96 4.78 2.97
CA PHE A 30 13.28 4.43 2.47
C PHE A 30 14.05 3.64 3.52
N VAL A 31 14.89 2.71 3.07
CA VAL A 31 15.93 2.05 3.86
C VAL A 31 17.14 1.90 2.95
N ASP A 32 18.30 2.39 3.38
CA ASP A 32 19.54 2.38 2.58
C ASP A 32 19.36 2.96 1.16
N GLY A 33 18.54 4.02 1.02
CA GLY A 33 18.24 4.66 -0.26
C GLY A 33 17.26 3.90 -1.17
N ILE A 34 16.73 2.76 -0.72
CA ILE A 34 15.73 1.95 -1.45
C ILE A 34 14.34 2.28 -0.91
N LYS A 35 13.41 2.65 -1.80
CA LYS A 35 12.00 2.87 -1.46
C LYS A 35 11.27 1.53 -1.32
N ILE A 36 10.50 1.38 -0.25
CA ILE A 36 9.59 0.26 0.00
C ILE A 36 8.19 0.83 0.21
N ASP A 37 7.24 0.32 -0.57
CA ASP A 37 5.83 0.67 -0.47
C ASP A 37 5.07 -0.47 0.23
N LEU A 38 4.45 -0.15 1.38
CA LEU A 38 3.74 -1.10 2.23
C LEU A 38 2.24 -0.83 2.13
N PHE A 39 1.50 -1.83 1.64
CA PHE A 39 0.05 -1.75 1.47
C PHE A 39 -0.66 -2.63 2.49
N TYR A 40 -1.75 -2.12 3.05
CA TYR A 40 -2.62 -2.94 3.89
C TYR A 40 -3.54 -3.80 3.03
N LEU A 41 -3.54 -5.11 3.30
CA LEU A 41 -4.50 -6.05 2.74
C LEU A 41 -5.76 -6.09 3.60
N TYR A 42 -6.85 -5.57 3.07
CA TYR A 42 -8.16 -5.60 3.70
C TYR A 42 -8.92 -6.85 3.28
N LYS A 43 -9.52 -7.56 4.23
CA LYS A 43 -10.28 -8.79 4.00
C LYS A 43 -11.72 -8.63 4.46
N THR A 44 -12.66 -9.04 3.63
CA THR A 44 -14.08 -9.22 3.99
C THR A 44 -14.45 -10.70 3.94
N THR A 45 -15.71 -11.02 4.19
CA THR A 45 -16.23 -12.39 4.08
C THR A 45 -16.16 -12.96 2.66
N GLU A 46 -16.18 -12.08 1.65
CA GLU A 46 -16.35 -12.42 0.24
C GLU A 46 -15.13 -12.08 -0.63
N LYS A 47 -14.35 -11.07 -0.25
CA LYS A 47 -13.25 -10.56 -1.07
C LYS A 47 -12.10 -10.02 -0.23
N ALA A 48 -10.99 -9.73 -0.89
CA ALA A 48 -9.91 -8.95 -0.32
C ALA A 48 -9.54 -7.80 -1.26
N TYR A 49 -8.84 -6.79 -0.75
CA TYR A 49 -8.34 -5.71 -1.60
C TYR A 49 -7.17 -4.98 -0.93
N ILE A 50 -6.32 -4.38 -1.75
CA ILE A 50 -5.43 -3.30 -1.35
C ILE A 50 -5.94 -1.99 -1.92
N SER A 51 -5.51 -0.85 -1.37
CA SER A 51 -5.75 0.45 -1.99
C SER A 51 -4.46 1.22 -2.12
N GLY A 52 -4.46 2.15 -3.06
CA GLY A 52 -3.41 3.17 -3.24
C GLY A 52 -4.07 4.48 -3.67
N MET A 53 -3.28 5.46 -4.07
CA MET A 53 -3.80 6.77 -4.45
C MET A 53 -3.16 7.31 -5.73
N ARG A 54 -4.00 7.83 -6.63
CA ARG A 54 -3.57 8.67 -7.74
C ARG A 54 -3.51 10.12 -7.26
N LEU A 55 -2.34 10.55 -6.81
CA LEU A 55 -2.15 11.85 -6.16
C LEU A 55 -2.56 13.05 -7.03
N SER A 56 -2.29 13.01 -8.32
CA SER A 56 -2.61 14.10 -9.26
C SER A 56 -4.11 14.42 -9.32
N LEU A 57 -4.97 13.44 -9.01
CA LEU A 57 -6.42 13.60 -8.97
C LEU A 57 -6.99 13.55 -7.55
N LYS A 58 -6.14 13.44 -6.52
CA LYS A 58 -6.55 13.15 -5.13
C LYS A 58 -7.52 11.96 -5.05
N GLN A 59 -7.30 10.94 -5.87
CA GLN A 59 -8.26 9.85 -6.06
C GLN A 59 -7.76 8.56 -5.40
N ARG A 60 -8.65 7.86 -4.69
CA ARG A 60 -8.37 6.52 -4.21
C ARG A 60 -8.48 5.50 -5.35
N MET A 61 -7.54 4.55 -5.38
CA MET A 61 -7.54 3.40 -6.28
C MET A 61 -7.65 2.13 -5.43
N GLN A 62 -8.31 1.09 -5.95
CA GLN A 62 -8.50 -0.18 -5.25
C GLN A 62 -8.19 -1.35 -6.18
N TRP A 63 -7.41 -2.33 -5.70
CA TRP A 63 -7.18 -3.59 -6.40
C TRP A 63 -7.95 -4.68 -5.71
N ASN A 64 -8.91 -5.25 -6.43
CA ASN A 64 -9.82 -6.25 -5.89
C ASN A 64 -9.28 -7.66 -6.10
N TYR A 65 -9.42 -8.49 -5.08
CA TYR A 65 -9.02 -9.90 -5.08
C TYR A 65 -10.20 -10.77 -4.65
N PRO A 66 -10.27 -12.02 -5.12
CA PRO A 66 -11.18 -13.01 -4.55
C PRO A 66 -10.85 -13.26 -3.08
N LYS A 67 -11.71 -13.99 -2.37
CA LYS A 67 -11.43 -14.40 -1.00
C LYS A 67 -10.08 -15.12 -0.89
N LEU A 68 -9.23 -14.58 -0.03
CA LEU A 68 -7.90 -15.11 0.28
C LEU A 68 -7.95 -15.95 1.57
N SER A 69 -7.15 -17.01 1.62
CA SER A 69 -7.07 -17.94 2.75
C SER A 69 -6.61 -17.28 4.05
N GLY A 70 -5.67 -16.34 3.93
CA GLY A 70 -4.94 -15.77 5.06
C GLY A 70 -3.85 -16.69 5.62
N GLU A 71 -3.64 -17.87 5.03
CA GLU A 71 -2.54 -18.77 5.37
C GLU A 71 -1.23 -18.19 4.82
N ILE A 72 -0.18 -18.22 5.64
CA ILE A 72 1.13 -17.68 5.30
C ILE A 72 2.06 -18.84 5.00
N CYS A 73 2.65 -18.80 3.81
CA CYS A 73 3.66 -19.72 3.33
C CYS A 73 5.03 -19.03 3.29
N ALA A 74 6.09 -19.81 3.40
CA ALA A 74 7.45 -19.34 3.20
C ALA A 74 7.89 -19.62 1.76
N VAL A 75 8.57 -18.65 1.14
CA VAL A 75 9.16 -18.77 -0.19
C VAL A 75 10.58 -18.21 -0.17
N GLU A 76 11.44 -18.74 -1.02
CA GLU A 76 12.78 -18.20 -1.23
C GLU A 76 12.77 -17.22 -2.41
N MET A 77 13.36 -16.05 -2.23
CA MET A 77 13.61 -15.07 -3.28
C MET A 77 15.00 -14.46 -3.11
N HIS A 78 15.88 -14.67 -4.10
CA HIS A 78 17.27 -14.20 -4.12
C HIS A 78 18.10 -14.58 -2.88
N GLY A 79 18.01 -15.83 -2.44
CA GLY A 79 18.69 -16.41 -1.28
C GLY A 79 18.09 -16.02 0.06
N ARG A 80 16.92 -15.38 0.10
CA ARG A 80 16.26 -14.92 1.32
C ARG A 80 14.85 -15.49 1.43
N LEU A 81 14.46 -15.83 2.66
CA LEU A 81 13.11 -16.27 2.97
C LEU A 81 12.15 -15.08 3.09
N PHE A 82 11.04 -15.17 2.38
CA PHE A 82 9.92 -14.24 2.44
C PHE A 82 8.65 -14.97 2.85
N HIS A 83 7.77 -14.24 3.53
CA HIS A 83 6.44 -14.71 3.88
C HIS A 83 5.44 -14.17 2.88
N VAL A 84 4.70 -15.08 2.23
CA VAL A 84 3.66 -14.76 1.24
C VAL A 84 2.36 -15.46 1.62
N LEU A 85 1.25 -15.07 1.02
CA LEU A 85 0.03 -15.86 1.14
C LEU A 85 0.20 -17.19 0.40
N CYS A 86 -0.27 -18.29 0.98
CA CYS A 86 -0.20 -19.60 0.31
C CYS A 86 -1.01 -19.61 -1.00
N ASP A 87 -2.07 -18.82 -1.08
CA ASP A 87 -2.86 -18.61 -2.29
C ASP A 87 -2.47 -17.36 -3.09
N TYR A 88 -1.16 -17.02 -3.11
CA TYR A 88 -0.60 -15.87 -3.85
C TYR A 88 -0.99 -15.84 -5.33
N TYR A 89 -1.20 -17.00 -5.97
CA TYR A 89 -1.59 -17.09 -7.38
C TYR A 89 -2.90 -16.35 -7.64
N LYS A 90 -3.84 -16.31 -6.68
CA LYS A 90 -5.09 -15.54 -6.83
C LYS A 90 -4.84 -14.03 -6.97
N ILE A 91 -3.79 -13.52 -6.32
CA ILE A 91 -3.40 -12.11 -6.42
C ILE A 91 -2.81 -11.86 -7.81
N ILE A 92 -1.82 -12.66 -8.20
CA ILE A 92 -1.14 -12.54 -9.50
C ILE A 92 -2.13 -12.66 -10.66
N GLU A 93 -3.01 -13.66 -10.63
CA GLU A 93 -4.02 -13.86 -11.68
C GLU A 93 -5.07 -12.76 -11.72
N SER A 94 -5.36 -12.10 -10.58
CA SER A 94 -6.26 -10.94 -10.56
C SER A 94 -5.60 -9.70 -11.14
N ASP A 95 -4.33 -9.46 -10.80
CA ASP A 95 -3.58 -8.30 -11.27
C ASP A 95 -3.30 -8.40 -12.77
N TYR A 96 -2.86 -9.56 -13.26
CA TYR A 96 -2.30 -9.70 -14.60
C TYR A 96 -3.13 -10.61 -15.54
N GLY A 97 -4.10 -11.36 -15.02
CA GLY A 97 -4.89 -12.34 -15.77
C GLY A 97 -4.39 -13.77 -15.59
N LYS A 98 -5.29 -14.76 -15.75
CA LYS A 98 -5.03 -16.17 -15.40
C LYS A 98 -3.93 -16.83 -16.22
N ASP A 99 -3.87 -16.51 -17.51
CA ASP A 99 -2.91 -17.10 -18.44
C ASP A 99 -1.83 -16.09 -18.85
N GLU A 100 -2.14 -14.79 -18.77
CA GLU A 100 -1.27 -13.72 -19.27
C GLU A 100 -0.14 -13.34 -18.31
N TRP A 101 -0.27 -13.63 -17.01
CA TRP A 101 0.74 -13.28 -16.01
C TRP A 101 2.10 -13.95 -16.24
N LYS A 102 2.13 -15.03 -17.03
CA LYS A 102 3.35 -15.78 -17.39
C LYS A 102 4.06 -15.20 -18.61
N ASN A 103 3.43 -14.26 -19.32
CA ASN A 103 4.03 -13.63 -20.49
C ASN A 103 4.83 -12.42 -20.04
N ASP A 104 6.04 -12.28 -20.59
CA ASP A 104 6.85 -11.09 -20.36
C ASP A 104 6.11 -9.85 -20.86
N PHE A 105 6.04 -8.84 -20.00
CA PHE A 105 5.44 -7.55 -20.31
C PHE A 105 6.51 -6.48 -20.25
N HIS A 106 6.74 -5.79 -21.38
CA HIS A 106 7.72 -4.70 -21.44
C HIS A 106 7.36 -3.59 -20.46
N SER A 107 8.26 -3.31 -19.51
CA SER A 107 8.03 -2.35 -18.43
C SER A 107 7.71 -0.93 -18.93
N ASP A 108 8.22 -0.54 -20.10
CA ASP A 108 7.93 0.77 -20.71
C ASP A 108 6.44 0.96 -21.07
N ASN A 109 5.71 -0.13 -21.25
CA ASN A 109 4.28 -0.11 -21.56
C ASN A 109 3.41 -0.30 -20.31
N PHE A 110 4.03 -0.49 -19.15
CA PHE A 110 3.32 -0.83 -17.93
C PHE A 110 2.88 0.43 -17.20
N ILE A 111 1.57 0.58 -17.04
CA ILE A 111 0.95 1.70 -16.32
C ILE A 111 0.20 1.10 -15.14
N TRP A 112 0.71 1.30 -13.93
CA TRP A 112 0.24 0.63 -12.69
C TRP A 112 -1.26 0.70 -12.44
N ASP A 113 -1.93 1.78 -12.84
CA ASP A 113 -3.37 2.02 -12.66
C ASP A 113 -4.24 1.73 -13.89
N LYS A 114 -3.66 1.19 -14.96
CA LYS A 114 -4.38 0.84 -16.20
C LYS A 114 -4.07 -0.56 -16.73
N SER A 115 -2.85 -1.03 -16.54
CA SER A 115 -2.38 -2.33 -17.02
C SER A 115 -2.89 -3.48 -16.14
N HIS A 116 -3.13 -3.23 -14.85
CA HIS A 116 -3.75 -4.22 -13.97
C HIS A 116 -5.23 -4.45 -14.33
N LYS A 117 -5.68 -5.71 -14.29
CA LYS A 117 -7.05 -6.11 -14.69
C LYS A 117 -8.10 -5.92 -13.61
N ASN A 118 -7.69 -5.75 -12.36
CA ASN A 118 -8.55 -5.70 -11.17
C ASN A 118 -8.53 -4.34 -10.45
N VAL A 119 -8.03 -3.29 -11.11
CA VAL A 119 -7.97 -1.93 -10.56
C VAL A 119 -9.28 -1.19 -10.79
N GLU A 120 -9.78 -0.54 -9.73
CA GLU A 120 -10.96 0.31 -9.77
C GLU A 120 -10.61 1.70 -9.24
N ALA A 121 -11.07 2.72 -9.98
CA ALA A 121 -11.00 4.09 -9.52
C ALA A 121 -12.18 4.34 -8.56
N MET A 122 -11.86 4.80 -7.35
CA MET A 122 -12.83 5.02 -6.28
C MET A 122 -13.11 6.52 -6.12
N GLU A 123 -13.46 6.95 -4.91
CA GLU A 123 -13.76 8.35 -4.61
C GLU A 123 -12.54 9.28 -4.82
N ILE A 124 -12.86 10.53 -5.19
CA ILE A 124 -11.92 11.65 -5.15
C ILE A 124 -12.08 12.34 -3.79
N TYR A 125 -10.99 12.51 -3.07
CA TYR A 125 -10.99 13.21 -1.80
C TYR A 125 -11.23 14.70 -1.99
N SER A 126 -12.13 15.25 -1.20
CA SER A 126 -12.34 16.70 -1.14
C SER A 126 -11.13 17.42 -0.52
N GLU A 127 -11.03 18.73 -0.75
CA GLU A 127 -9.99 19.57 -0.11
C GLU A 127 -10.02 19.50 1.42
N LYS A 128 -11.19 19.24 2.01
CA LYS A 128 -11.35 19.07 3.46
C LYS A 128 -10.85 17.71 3.95
N GLU A 129 -10.95 16.68 3.12
CA GLU A 129 -10.52 15.32 3.47
C GLU A 129 -9.03 15.11 3.22
N TRP A 130 -8.48 15.75 2.19
CA TRP A 130 -7.10 15.56 1.74
C TRP A 130 -6.05 15.59 2.87
N PRO A 131 -6.06 16.58 3.79
CA PRO A 131 -5.07 16.64 4.87
C PRO A 131 -5.14 15.46 5.86
N ASN A 132 -6.24 14.70 5.87
CA ASN A 132 -6.44 13.56 6.77
C ASN A 132 -6.06 12.22 6.14
N VAL A 133 -5.79 12.20 4.82
CA VAL A 133 -5.49 10.98 4.06
C VAL A 133 -4.19 11.08 3.27
N TYR A 134 -3.47 12.19 3.40
CA TYR A 134 -2.21 12.42 2.71
C TYR A 134 -1.24 13.12 3.65
N LEU A 135 -0.12 12.48 3.92
CA LEU A 135 1.05 13.06 4.58
C LEU A 135 2.28 12.78 3.72
N TYR A 136 2.97 13.83 3.29
CA TYR A 136 4.25 13.75 2.60
C TYR A 136 5.33 14.37 3.46
N ILE A 137 6.47 13.69 3.58
CA ILE A 137 7.62 14.15 4.36
C ILE A 137 8.71 14.60 3.39
N ASP A 138 8.76 15.91 3.17
CA ASP A 138 9.65 16.57 2.20
C ASP A 138 11.10 16.66 2.71
N ASN A 139 11.28 16.86 4.02
CA ASN A 139 12.60 17.07 4.63
C ASN A 139 12.96 15.95 5.61
N ARG A 140 14.22 15.49 5.60
CA ARG A 140 14.68 14.44 6.53
C ARG A 140 14.55 14.85 8.00
N ASN A 141 14.59 16.15 8.30
CA ASN A 141 14.40 16.66 9.66
C ASN A 141 12.93 16.57 10.13
N ASP A 142 11.97 16.56 9.20
CA ASP A 142 10.55 16.34 9.52
C ASP A 142 10.28 14.86 9.88
N ARG A 143 11.24 13.94 9.67
CA ARG A 143 11.14 12.52 10.06
C ARG A 143 10.95 12.30 11.55
N PHE A 144 11.67 13.08 12.34
CA PHE A 144 11.70 12.95 13.80
C PHE A 144 10.69 13.86 14.46
N ASP A 145 9.88 14.58 13.67
CA ASP A 145 8.70 15.25 14.19
C ASP A 145 7.63 14.19 14.47
N SER A 146 7.87 13.45 15.56
CA SER A 146 6.91 12.52 16.13
C SER A 146 5.60 13.23 16.43
N GLU A 147 5.57 14.55 16.65
CA GLU A 147 4.32 15.28 16.85
C GLU A 147 3.51 15.41 15.56
N LYS A 148 4.15 15.60 14.40
CA LYS A 148 3.49 15.56 13.07
C LYS A 148 2.91 14.19 12.80
N VAL A 149 3.70 13.12 13.01
CA VAL A 149 3.26 11.75 12.75
C VAL A 149 2.23 11.30 13.78
N ASP A 150 2.44 11.56 15.07
CA ASP A 150 1.47 11.28 16.13
C ASP A 150 0.21 12.13 15.98
N GLY A 151 0.34 13.38 15.53
CA GLY A 151 -0.77 14.26 15.20
C GLY A 151 -1.60 13.70 14.06
N TRP A 152 -0.95 13.20 13.01
CA TRP A 152 -1.61 12.53 11.90
C TRP A 152 -2.25 11.20 12.33
N ILE A 153 -1.56 10.35 13.09
CA ILE A 153 -2.11 9.11 13.65
C ILE A 153 -3.33 9.40 14.54
N LYS A 154 -3.26 10.44 15.39
CA LYS A 154 -4.39 10.91 16.21
C LYS A 154 -5.56 11.36 15.34
N ASN A 155 -5.30 12.08 14.24
CA ASN A 155 -6.36 12.54 13.33
C ASN A 155 -7.03 11.37 12.61
N ILE A 156 -6.26 10.37 12.15
CA ILE A 156 -6.83 9.16 11.58
C ILE A 156 -7.65 8.39 12.59
N ASN A 157 -7.17 8.23 13.82
CA ASN A 157 -7.92 7.51 14.85
C ASN A 157 -9.25 8.19 15.19
N LYS A 158 -9.39 9.51 14.96
CA LYS A 158 -10.68 10.24 15.08
C LYS A 158 -11.61 10.04 13.88
N THR A 159 -11.08 9.62 12.73
CA THR A 159 -11.83 9.36 11.49
C THR A 159 -12.12 7.88 11.24
N LEU A 160 -11.64 6.99 12.13
CA LEU A 160 -12.07 5.60 12.25
C LEU A 160 -13.50 5.54 12.80
#